data_AF-A0A6A4QSX6-F1
#
_entry.id   AF-A0A6A4QSX6-F1
#
_cell.length_a   1.000
_cell.length_b   1.000
_cell.length_c   1.000
_cell.angle_alpha   90.00
_cell.angle_beta   90.00
_cell.angle_gamma   90.00
#
_symmetry.space_group_name_H-M   'P 1'
#
loop_
_entity.id
_entity.type
_entity.pdbx_description
1 polymer ?
#
loop_
_entity_poly.entity_id
_entity_poly.type
_entity_poly.pdbx_seq_one_letter_code
_entity_poly.pdbx_strand_id
1 'polypeptide(L)'
;MKEGVVEKSLDPQLWHACAGSMVKMPQLKSKVFYFSQGHAEHAQTNIDLTPSLRIPPLILCTVASVNFMADLETDEVFAKI
;
A
#
# COMPACT_ATOMS: atom_id res chain seq x y z
N MET A 1 14.55 -21.42 17.52
CA MET A 1 13.11 -21.08 17.51
C MET A 1 13.01 -19.76 16.77
N LYS A 2 12.45 -19.74 15.54
CA LYS A 2 12.29 -18.49 14.79
C LYS A 2 11.14 -17.74 15.44
N GLU A 3 11.42 -16.66 16.17
CA GLU A 3 10.37 -15.74 16.58
C GLU A 3 9.76 -15.20 15.29
N GLY A 4 8.50 -15.55 15.04
CA GLY A 4 7.72 -14.91 14.00
C GLY A 4 7.63 -13.44 14.38
N VAL A 5 8.25 -12.57 13.60
CA VAL A 5 8.08 -11.13 13.72
C VAL A 5 6.59 -10.86 13.59
N VAL A 6 5.92 -10.60 14.70
CA VAL A 6 4.60 -9.98 14.67
C VAL A 6 4.85 -8.62 14.01
N GLU A 7 4.47 -8.46 12.75
CA GLU A 7 4.43 -7.15 12.09
C GLU A 7 3.52 -6.26 12.95
N LYS A 8 4.13 -5.44 13.81
CA LYS A 8 3.40 -4.57 14.73
C LYS A 8 2.71 -3.49 13.91
N SER A 9 1.39 -3.57 13.82
CA SER A 9 0.59 -2.50 13.23
C SER A 9 0.58 -1.29 14.17
N LEU A 10 0.63 -0.09 13.59
CA LEU A 10 0.48 1.17 14.29
C LEU A 10 -1.00 1.48 14.58
N ASP A 11 -1.23 2.29 15.62
CA ASP A 11 -2.54 2.88 15.85
C ASP A 11 -2.97 3.71 14.62
N PRO A 12 -4.19 3.52 14.09
CA PRO A 12 -4.63 4.23 12.90
C PRO A 12 -4.62 5.75 13.02
N GLN A 13 -4.93 6.32 14.19
CA GLN A 13 -4.96 7.77 14.37
C GLN A 13 -3.54 8.33 14.37
N LEU A 14 -2.61 7.66 15.05
CA LEU A 14 -1.19 8.01 15.03
C LEU A 14 -0.64 7.95 13.60
N TRP A 15 -0.93 6.87 12.86
CA TRP A 15 -0.47 6.72 11.49
C TRP A 15 -0.98 7.84 10.58
N HIS A 16 -2.27 8.21 10.66
CA HIS A 16 -2.83 9.31 9.86
C HIS A 16 -2.24 10.68 10.26
N ALA A 17 -1.93 10.90 11.54
CA ALA A 17 -1.28 12.13 11.99
C ALA A 17 0.11 12.30 11.35
N CYS A 18 0.86 11.20 11.17
CA CYS A 18 2.16 11.21 10.51
C CYS A 18 2.06 11.27 8.97
N ALA A 19 1.13 10.53 8.37
CA ALA A 19 0.98 10.43 6.91
C ALA A 19 0.51 11.74 6.26
N GLY A 20 -0.14 12.60 7.03
CA GLY A 20 -0.59 13.92 6.61
C GLY A 20 -2.05 13.97 6.14
N SER A 21 -2.63 15.18 6.18
CA SER A 21 -4.07 15.41 6.00
C SER A 21 -4.62 15.09 4.60
N MET A 22 -3.74 14.94 3.60
CA MET A 22 -4.14 14.62 2.23
C MET A 22 -4.31 13.12 2.00
N VAL A 23 -3.83 12.26 2.91
CA VAL A 23 -3.89 10.81 2.76
C VAL A 23 -5.31 10.31 3.03
N LYS A 24 -5.83 9.49 2.11
CA LYS A 24 -7.13 8.82 2.23
C LYS A 24 -6.96 7.33 2.05
N MET A 25 -7.24 6.57 3.09
CA MET A 25 -7.14 5.12 3.07
C MET A 25 -8.45 4.48 2.64
N PRO A 26 -8.42 3.42 1.81
CA PRO A 26 -9.64 2.75 1.41
C PRO A 26 -10.21 1.95 2.59
N GLN A 27 -11.53 1.81 2.62
CA GLN A 27 -12.19 1.03 3.67
C GLN A 27 -12.00 -0.47 3.44
N LEU A 28 -11.89 -1.25 4.52
CA LEU A 28 -11.92 -2.71 4.44
C LEU A 28 -13.17 -3.18 3.69
N LYS A 29 -13.02 -4.20 2.84
CA LYS A 29 -14.09 -4.78 2.00
C LYS A 29 -14.68 -3.85 0.94
N SER A 30 -14.16 -2.62 0.79
CA SER A 30 -14.56 -1.73 -0.31
C SER A 30 -14.01 -2.19 -1.66
N LYS A 31 -14.67 -1.76 -2.75
CA LYS A 31 -14.19 -1.96 -4.12
C LYS A 31 -13.28 -0.80 -4.52
N VAL A 32 -12.10 -1.11 -5.05
CA VAL A 32 -11.10 -0.14 -5.50
C VAL A 32 -10.56 -0.53 -6.88
N PHE A 33 -10.06 0.45 -7.62
CA PHE A 33 -9.25 0.19 -8.81
C PHE A 33 -7.78 0.27 -8.44
N TYR A 34 -7.03 -0.80 -8.71
CA TYR A 34 -5.58 -0.81 -8.65
C TYR A 34 -5.01 -0.41 -10.02
N PHE A 35 -4.12 0.59 -10.01
CA PHE A 35 -3.44 1.09 -11.19
C PHE A 35 -1.96 0.67 -11.13
N SER A 36 -1.57 -0.30 -11.95
CA SER A 36 -0.20 -0.81 -11.99
C SER A 36 0.83 0.26 -12.36
N GLN A 37 0.45 1.21 -13.24
CA GLN A 37 1.32 2.33 -13.61
C GLN A 37 1.56 3.28 -12.42
N GLY A 38 0.54 3.61 -11.63
CA GLY A 38 0.71 4.47 -10.45
C GLY A 38 1.60 3.82 -9.38
N HIS A 39 1.49 2.49 -9.21
CA HIS A 39 2.41 1.76 -8.35
C HIS A 39 3.86 1.80 -8.85
N ALA A 40 4.06 1.64 -10.17
CA ALA A 40 5.38 1.76 -10.80
C ALA A 40 6.02 3.14 -10.56
N GLU A 41 5.23 4.20 -10.75
CA GLU A 41 5.64 5.59 -10.54
C GLU A 41 6.08 5.82 -9.09
N HIS A 42 5.29 5.34 -8.12
CA HIS A 42 5.63 5.44 -6.70
C HIS A 42 6.89 4.65 -6.34
N ALA A 43 7.05 3.44 -6.87
CA ALA A 43 8.23 2.60 -6.66
C ALA A 43 9.46 3.08 -7.46
N GLN A 44 9.37 4.20 -8.18
CA GLN A 44 10.43 4.75 -9.03
C GLN A 44 11.00 3.72 -10.02
N THR A 45 10.15 2.79 -10.46
CA THR A 45 10.54 1.70 -11.34
C THR A 45 9.86 1.85 -12.69
N ASN A 46 10.63 1.64 -13.76
CA ASN A 46 10.08 1.58 -15.09
C ASN A 46 9.55 0.17 -15.32
N ILE A 47 8.24 -0.01 -15.16
CA ILE A 47 7.59 -1.22 -15.66
C ILE A 47 7.37 -1.01 -17.15
N ASP A 48 7.99 -1.88 -17.96
CA ASP A 48 7.65 -1.97 -19.36
C ASP A 48 6.25 -2.58 -19.48
N LEU A 49 5.23 -1.72 -19.43
CA LEU A 49 3.82 -2.08 -19.62
C LEU A 49 3.53 -2.33 -21.11
N THR A 50 4.48 -2.94 -21.82
CA THR A 50 4.30 -3.33 -23.21
C THR A 50 3.13 -4.29 -23.33
N PRO A 51 2.45 -4.33 -24.51
CA PRO A 51 1.32 -5.22 -24.74
C PRO A 51 1.59 -6.71 -24.47
N SER A 52 2.87 -7.09 -24.41
CA SER A 52 3.36 -8.43 -24.06
C SER A 52 3.02 -8.83 -22.61
N LEU A 53 3.00 -7.90 -21.66
CA LEU A 53 2.71 -8.19 -20.24
C LEU A 53 1.24 -8.51 -19.98
N ARG A 54 0.32 -8.16 -20.90
CA ARG A 54 -1.15 -8.38 -20.81
C ARG A 54 -1.78 -7.99 -19.46
N ILE A 55 -1.17 -7.09 -18.71
CA ILE A 55 -1.74 -6.58 -17.45
C ILE A 55 -2.73 -5.48 -17.80
N PRO A 56 -4.01 -5.59 -17.41
CA PRO A 56 -4.96 -4.50 -17.60
C PRO A 56 -4.49 -3.24 -16.85
N PRO A 57 -4.63 -2.04 -17.43
CA PRO A 57 -4.21 -0.79 -16.78
C PRO A 57 -5.03 -0.46 -15.52
N LEU A 58 -6.25 -1.01 -15.41
CA LEU A 58 -7.11 -0.91 -14.24
C LEU A 58 -7.56 -2.30 -13.80
N ILE A 59 -7.36 -2.62 -12.53
CA ILE A 59 -7.75 -3.91 -11.95
C ILE A 59 -8.76 -3.64 -10.83
N LEU A 60 -9.99 -4.16 -10.98
CA LEU A 60 -11.01 -4.04 -9.94
C LEU A 60 -10.72 -5.04 -8.81
N CYS A 61 -10.47 -4.53 -7.61
CA CYS A 61 -10.10 -5.30 -6.43
C CYS A 61 -11.10 -5.07 -5.28
N THR A 62 -11.05 -5.96 -4.29
CA THR A 62 -11.72 -5.77 -2.99
C THR A 62 -10.66 -5.69 -1.92
N VAL A 63 -10.70 -4.68 -1.05
CA VAL A 63 -9.69 -4.50 0.00
C VAL A 63 -9.83 -5.61 1.04
N ALA A 64 -8.83 -6.51 1.09
CA ALA A 64 -8.82 -7.63 2.02
C ALA A 64 -8.32 -7.21 3.41
N SER A 65 -7.29 -6.36 3.45
CA SER A 65 -6.67 -5.86 4.67
C SER A 65 -6.13 -4.44 4.45
N VAL A 66 -5.91 -3.70 5.54
CA VAL A 66 -5.12 -2.48 5.56
C VAL A 66 -4.34 -2.51 6.86
N ASN A 67 -3.02 -2.63 6.78
CA ASN A 67 -2.13 -2.63 7.94
C ASN A 67 -1.30 -1.35 7.92
N PHE A 68 -1.38 -0.58 9.00
CA PHE A 68 -0.62 0.65 9.20
C PHE A 68 0.74 0.33 9.79
N MET A 69 1.81 0.76 9.15
CA MET A 69 3.18 0.39 9.49
C MET A 69 4.09 1.61 9.41
N ALA A 70 5.29 1.49 9.99
CA ALA A 70 6.38 2.43 9.79
C ALA A 70 7.69 1.67 9.65
N ASP A 71 8.60 2.23 8.86
CA ASP A 71 9.99 1.78 8.83
C ASP A 71 10.66 2.07 10.18
N LEU A 72 11.43 1.10 10.69
CA LEU A 72 12.02 1.20 12.03
C LEU A 72 13.28 2.07 12.08
N GLU A 73 13.89 2.36 10.94
CA GLU A 73 15.10 3.18 10.84
C GLU A 73 14.76 4.61 10.42
N THR A 74 13.83 4.78 9.49
CA THR A 74 13.50 6.09 8.90
C THR A 74 12.26 6.76 9.49
N ASP A 75 11.47 6.04 10.30
CA ASP A 75 10.14 6.44 10.78
C ASP A 75 9.14 6.76 9.64
N GLU A 76 9.45 6.38 8.40
CA GLU A 76 8.55 6.58 7.27
C GLU A 76 7.31 5.69 7.41
N VAL A 77 6.14 6.32 7.43
CA VAL A 77 4.87 5.60 7.55
C VAL A 77 4.40 5.06 6.20
N PHE A 78 4.00 3.79 6.17
CA PHE A 78 3.45 3.13 4.99
C PHE A 78 2.27 2.23 5.34
N ALA A 79 1.47 1.85 4.34
CA ALA A 79 0.33 0.97 4.52
C ALA A 79 0.44 -0.25 3.61
N LYS A 80 0.18 -1.43 4.17
CA LYS A 80 0.11 -2.70 3.44
C LYS A 80 -1.35 -3.05 3.20
N ILE A 81 -1.77 -2.99 1.94
CA ILE A 81 -3.15 -3.18 1.48
C ILE A 81 -3.27 -4.52 0.76
#